data_AF-A0A7X7IRN0-F1
#
_entry.id   AF-A0A7X7IRN0-F1
#
_cell.length_a   1.000
_cell.length_b   1.000
_cell.length_c   1.000
_cell.angle_alpha   90.00
_cell.angle_beta   90.00
_cell.angle_gamma   90.00
#
_symmetry.space_group_name_H-M   'P 1'
#
loop_
_entity.id
_entity.type
_entity.pdbx_description
1 polymer ?
#
loop_
_entity_poly.entity_id
_entity_poly.type
_entity_poly.pdbx_seq_one_letter_code
_entity_poly.pdbx_strand_id
1 'polypeptide(L)'
;MKSPLWMVLVVTSVYLGFGAGTVSADEPPKAPPVSEFAPAANLVTQVEYYLDRLDKAVASKDDYNDLADRIPKDSSTMAVIALALALHDTDNEYRQAAPGMLEAAEKLSDANDYETAKAGVEALQKAAKANPGDATKIEWKKVASLKELMLAVPGINTNLKRNVKLRRPKSDGPKAAGHAAVLAAIAEASLYHSADTDKPELAKEWFKYCVQMREGATQVNAAANKGDKEAAMAGMKNLAQSCDDCHEVFHREALEKEDAR
;
A
#
# COMPACT_ATOMS: atom_id res chain seq x y z
N MET A 1 19.83 -34.01 74.33
CA MET A 1 20.07 -34.74 73.05
C MET A 1 19.19 -34.08 72.00
N LYS A 2 19.81 -33.36 71.05
CA LYS A 2 19.14 -32.53 70.05
C LYS A 2 19.16 -33.27 68.71
N SER A 3 18.01 -33.57 68.14
CA SER A 3 17.88 -34.13 66.78
C SER A 3 17.76 -32.99 65.76
N PRO A 4 18.43 -33.04 64.60
CA PRO A 4 18.28 -32.02 63.57
C PRO A 4 17.15 -32.41 62.60
N LEU A 5 16.24 -31.46 62.38
CA LEU A 5 15.27 -31.44 61.29
C LEU A 5 16.03 -31.29 59.96
N TRP A 6 15.84 -32.22 59.03
CA TRP A 6 16.27 -32.07 57.63
C TRP A 6 15.09 -31.51 56.83
N MET A 7 15.24 -30.28 56.34
CA MET A 7 14.28 -29.61 55.46
C MET A 7 14.69 -29.91 54.01
N VAL A 8 13.93 -30.77 53.33
CA VAL A 8 14.12 -31.06 51.89
C VAL A 8 13.41 -29.97 51.10
N LEU A 9 14.20 -29.15 50.41
CA LEU A 9 13.72 -28.08 49.54
C LEU A 9 13.51 -28.67 48.13
N VAL A 10 12.26 -28.99 47.79
CA VAL A 10 11.87 -29.44 46.46
C VAL A 10 11.76 -28.21 45.56
N VAL A 11 12.75 -27.99 44.71
CA VAL A 11 12.69 -27.01 43.62
C VAL A 11 11.94 -27.65 42.46
N THR A 12 10.64 -27.39 42.36
CA THR A 12 9.85 -27.68 41.15
C THR A 12 10.17 -26.64 40.08
N SER A 13 11.07 -26.99 39.17
CA SER A 13 11.29 -26.26 37.91
C SER A 13 10.07 -26.45 37.00
N VAL A 14 9.17 -25.46 36.99
CA VAL A 14 8.11 -25.35 35.99
C VAL A 14 8.76 -24.89 34.68
N TYR A 15 9.02 -25.82 33.78
CA TYR A 15 9.30 -25.48 32.38
C TYR A 15 8.00 -24.99 31.73
N LEU A 16 7.84 -23.68 31.64
CA LEU A 16 6.91 -23.04 30.72
C LEU A 16 7.41 -23.33 29.30
N GLY A 17 6.85 -24.36 28.68
CA GLY A 17 7.02 -24.62 27.25
C GLY A 17 6.42 -23.47 26.47
N PHE A 18 7.27 -22.52 26.06
CA PHE A 18 6.96 -21.67 24.92
C PHE A 18 6.89 -22.58 23.70
N GLY A 19 5.66 -22.85 23.25
CA GLY A 19 5.43 -23.38 21.92
C GLY A 19 5.95 -22.36 20.92
N ALA A 20 7.19 -22.54 20.46
CA ALA A 20 7.68 -21.89 19.27
C ALA A 20 6.87 -22.45 18.09
N GLY A 21 5.74 -21.81 17.79
CA GLY A 21 5.11 -21.97 16.49
C GLY A 21 6.18 -21.62 15.45
N THR A 22 6.52 -22.59 14.61
CA THR A 22 7.33 -22.36 13.42
C THR A 22 6.54 -21.42 12.52
N VAL A 23 6.73 -20.11 12.69
CA VAL A 23 6.29 -19.13 11.69
C VAL A 23 7.05 -19.51 10.43
N SER A 24 6.33 -19.97 9.41
CA SER A 24 6.92 -20.26 8.10
C SER A 24 7.70 -19.03 7.67
N ALA A 25 8.96 -19.21 7.30
CA ALA A 25 9.88 -18.12 6.99
C ALA A 25 9.47 -17.31 5.74
N ASP A 26 8.42 -17.75 5.04
CA ASP A 26 8.02 -17.32 3.70
C ASP A 26 6.64 -16.65 3.66
N GLU A 27 5.93 -16.55 4.79
CA GLU A 27 4.60 -15.93 4.82
C GLU A 27 4.67 -14.45 5.22
N PRO A 28 3.91 -13.56 4.56
CA PRO A 28 3.73 -12.19 4.99
C PRO A 28 3.33 -12.08 6.46
N PRO A 29 3.81 -11.07 7.20
CA PRO A 29 3.28 -10.79 8.53
C PRO A 29 1.79 -10.50 8.45
N LYS A 30 1.04 -10.86 9.49
CA LYS A 30 -0.40 -10.58 9.56
C LYS A 30 -0.65 -9.08 9.39
N ALA A 31 -1.52 -8.74 8.44
CA ALA A 31 -1.97 -7.37 8.22
C ALA A 31 -2.62 -6.78 9.49
N PRO A 32 -2.23 -5.58 9.95
CA PRO A 32 -3.03 -4.82 10.91
C PRO A 32 -4.38 -4.40 10.27
N PRO A 33 -5.36 -3.94 11.05
CA PRO A 33 -6.56 -3.30 10.52
C PRO A 33 -6.18 -2.18 9.54
N VAL A 34 -6.88 -2.08 8.40
CA VAL A 34 -6.56 -1.09 7.35
C VAL A 34 -6.65 0.34 7.88
N SER A 35 -7.59 0.60 8.80
CA SER A 35 -7.76 1.89 9.45
C SER A 35 -6.53 2.39 10.21
N GLU A 36 -5.63 1.50 10.63
CA GLU A 36 -4.40 1.87 11.35
C GLU A 36 -3.34 2.51 10.44
N PHE A 37 -3.35 2.22 9.14
CA PHE A 37 -2.33 2.70 8.20
C PHE A 37 -2.87 3.48 7.00
N ALA A 38 -4.12 3.26 6.60
CA ALA A 38 -4.74 3.91 5.46
C ALA A 38 -6.23 4.22 5.74
N PRO A 39 -6.54 5.35 6.39
CA PRO A 39 -7.92 5.70 6.74
C PRO A 39 -8.85 5.73 5.50
N ALA A 40 -10.03 5.11 5.62
CA ALA A 40 -10.99 4.97 4.53
C ALA A 40 -11.30 6.29 3.82
N ALA A 41 -11.54 7.36 4.58
CA ALA A 41 -11.82 8.67 4.02
C ALA A 41 -10.70 9.17 3.09
N ASN A 42 -9.44 8.88 3.40
CA ASN A 42 -8.32 9.24 2.53
C ASN A 42 -8.29 8.36 1.27
N LEU A 43 -8.51 7.05 1.38
CA LEU A 43 -8.58 6.13 0.23
C LEU A 43 -9.77 6.46 -0.70
N VAL A 44 -10.95 6.76 -0.15
CA VAL A 44 -12.15 7.17 -0.90
C VAL A 44 -11.86 8.36 -1.79
N THR A 45 -11.19 9.41 -1.28
CA THR A 45 -10.82 10.58 -2.11
C THR A 45 -9.84 10.24 -3.24
N GLN A 46 -9.10 9.14 -3.12
CA GLN A 46 -8.16 8.70 -4.15
C GLN A 46 -8.87 7.93 -5.26
N VAL A 47 -10.00 7.27 -4.99
CA VAL A 47 -10.82 6.63 -6.02
C VAL A 47 -11.21 7.65 -7.10
N GLU A 48 -11.81 8.77 -6.70
CA GLU A 48 -12.19 9.83 -7.63
C GLU A 48 -10.99 10.41 -8.39
N TYR A 49 -9.88 10.63 -7.68
CA TYR A 49 -8.64 11.15 -8.27
C TYR A 49 -8.10 10.26 -9.39
N TYR A 50 -8.06 8.95 -9.17
CA TYR A 50 -7.57 8.01 -10.17
C TYR A 50 -8.56 7.76 -11.30
N LEU A 51 -9.87 7.76 -11.01
CA LEU A 51 -10.90 7.71 -12.05
C LEU A 51 -10.80 8.90 -13.02
N ASP A 52 -10.63 10.12 -12.51
CA ASP A 52 -10.43 11.33 -13.32
C ASP A 52 -9.14 11.27 -14.15
N ARG A 53 -8.04 10.74 -13.57
CA ARG A 53 -6.77 10.58 -14.29
C ARG A 53 -6.84 9.56 -15.42
N LEU A 54 -7.52 8.45 -15.17
CA LEU A 54 -7.73 7.39 -16.16
C LEU A 54 -8.67 7.87 -17.28
N ASP A 55 -9.75 8.57 -16.93
CA ASP A 55 -10.69 9.18 -17.89
C ASP A 55 -9.97 10.14 -18.84
N LYS A 56 -9.13 11.03 -18.29
CA LYS A 56 -8.28 11.93 -19.08
C LYS A 56 -7.31 11.20 -19.99
N ALA A 57 -6.73 10.08 -19.54
CA ALA A 57 -5.80 9.29 -20.33
C ALA A 57 -6.46 8.58 -21.53
N VAL A 58 -7.79 8.47 -21.56
CA VAL A 58 -8.54 7.84 -22.66
C VAL A 58 -9.58 8.78 -23.30
N ALA A 59 -9.49 10.09 -23.02
CA ALA A 59 -10.43 11.08 -23.52
C ALA A 59 -10.41 11.16 -25.05
N SER A 60 -9.22 10.99 -25.65
CA SER A 60 -9.00 10.86 -27.08
C SER A 60 -7.84 9.92 -27.36
N LYS A 61 -7.66 9.56 -28.64
CA LYS A 61 -6.52 8.74 -29.07
C LYS A 61 -5.18 9.46 -28.89
N ASP A 62 -5.18 10.79 -29.02
CA ASP A 62 -3.96 11.59 -28.81
C ASP A 62 -3.60 11.64 -27.33
N ASP A 63 -4.58 11.88 -26.44
CA ASP A 63 -4.36 11.81 -24.98
C ASP A 63 -3.85 10.43 -24.56
N TYR A 64 -4.39 9.36 -25.15
CA TYR A 64 -3.90 8.01 -24.91
C TYR A 64 -2.48 7.82 -25.38
N ASN A 65 -2.10 8.30 -26.58
CA ASN A 65 -0.72 8.16 -27.04
C ASN A 65 0.28 8.86 -26.11
N ASP A 66 -0.12 10.01 -25.54
CA ASP A 66 0.71 10.78 -24.60
C ASP A 66 0.74 10.19 -23.19
N LEU A 67 -0.29 9.44 -22.80
CA LEU A 67 -0.51 8.98 -21.42
C LEU A 67 -0.66 7.45 -21.30
N ALA A 68 -0.37 6.68 -22.35
CA ALA A 68 -0.57 5.23 -22.38
C ALA A 68 0.19 4.53 -21.25
N ASP A 69 1.39 5.01 -20.91
CA ASP A 69 2.21 4.49 -19.83
C ASP A 69 1.52 4.63 -18.46
N ARG A 70 0.59 5.59 -18.29
CA ARG A 70 -0.17 5.80 -17.06
C ARG A 70 -1.20 4.72 -16.81
N ILE A 71 -1.80 4.16 -17.86
CA ILE A 71 -2.90 3.20 -17.74
C ILE A 71 -2.54 2.03 -16.82
N PRO A 72 -1.45 1.27 -17.04
CA PRO A 72 -1.11 0.14 -16.17
C PRO A 72 -0.76 0.56 -14.74
N LYS A 73 -0.07 1.70 -14.55
CA LYS A 73 0.28 2.25 -13.23
C LYS A 73 -0.94 2.66 -12.40
N ASP A 74 -1.83 3.45 -12.99
CA ASP A 74 -2.99 4.02 -12.30
C ASP A 74 -4.07 2.96 -12.06
N SER A 75 -4.25 2.01 -12.98
CA SER A 75 -5.15 0.86 -12.78
C SER A 75 -4.63 -0.11 -11.72
N SER A 76 -3.34 -0.45 -11.73
CA SER A 76 -2.70 -1.24 -10.66
C SER A 76 -2.86 -0.57 -9.29
N THR A 77 -2.72 0.75 -9.24
CA THR A 77 -2.97 1.51 -8.00
C THR A 77 -4.43 1.44 -7.58
N MET A 78 -5.38 1.52 -8.53
CA MET A 78 -6.80 1.35 -8.24
C MET A 78 -7.16 -0.04 -7.74
N ALA A 79 -6.52 -1.10 -8.24
CA ALA A 79 -6.70 -2.46 -7.73
C ALA A 79 -6.33 -2.53 -6.23
N VAL A 80 -5.20 -1.94 -5.84
CA VAL A 80 -4.77 -1.86 -4.43
C VAL A 80 -5.74 -1.02 -3.59
N ILE A 81 -6.19 0.14 -4.08
CA ILE A 81 -7.16 0.98 -3.35
C ILE A 81 -8.48 0.22 -3.15
N ALA A 82 -8.99 -0.46 -4.17
CA ALA A 82 -10.20 -1.27 -4.09
C ALA A 82 -10.04 -2.41 -3.08
N LEU A 83 -8.92 -3.14 -3.13
CA LEU A 83 -8.60 -4.19 -2.17
C LEU A 83 -8.60 -3.66 -0.72
N ALA A 84 -7.92 -2.55 -0.48
CA ALA A 84 -7.86 -1.92 0.85
C ALA A 84 -9.25 -1.48 1.34
N LEU A 85 -10.09 -0.92 0.47
CA LEU A 85 -11.45 -0.48 0.81
C LEU A 85 -12.41 -1.66 1.09
N ALA A 86 -12.26 -2.77 0.36
CA ALA A 86 -12.99 -4.01 0.63
C ALA A 86 -12.65 -4.59 2.01
N LEU A 87 -11.35 -4.63 2.33
CA LEU A 87 -10.79 -5.18 3.56
C LEU A 87 -10.84 -4.22 4.75
N HIS A 88 -11.29 -2.99 4.54
CA HIS A 88 -11.27 -1.98 5.59
C HIS A 88 -12.14 -2.42 6.78
N ASP A 89 -11.77 -2.02 7.98
CA ASP A 89 -12.46 -2.33 9.24
C ASP A 89 -13.46 -1.23 9.67
N THR A 90 -13.65 -0.20 8.84
CA THR A 90 -14.64 0.88 9.04
C THR A 90 -15.52 0.98 7.81
N ASP A 91 -16.75 1.46 7.98
CA ASP A 91 -17.66 1.63 6.85
C ASP A 91 -17.11 2.61 5.80
N ASN A 92 -17.41 2.37 4.54
CA ASN A 92 -17.01 3.22 3.41
C ASN A 92 -17.91 2.95 2.20
N GLU A 93 -18.11 3.98 1.36
CA GLU A 93 -19.09 3.93 0.26
C GLU A 93 -18.74 2.92 -0.84
N TYR A 94 -17.46 2.57 -0.99
CA TYR A 94 -16.99 1.66 -2.02
C TYR A 94 -16.92 0.21 -1.57
N ARG A 95 -17.17 -0.15 -0.30
CA ARG A 95 -16.97 -1.52 0.20
C ARG A 95 -17.71 -2.57 -0.64
N GLN A 96 -18.96 -2.29 -1.04
CA GLN A 96 -19.77 -3.21 -1.86
C GLN A 96 -19.36 -3.21 -3.34
N ALA A 97 -18.82 -2.09 -3.84
CA ALA A 97 -18.34 -1.93 -5.20
C ALA A 97 -16.92 -2.49 -5.40
N ALA A 98 -16.13 -2.53 -4.33
CA ALA A 98 -14.71 -2.82 -4.33
C ALA A 98 -14.34 -4.16 -5.02
N PRO A 99 -15.09 -5.27 -4.85
CA PRO A 99 -14.80 -6.49 -5.61
C PRO A 99 -14.87 -6.29 -7.13
N GLY A 100 -15.88 -5.55 -7.61
CA GLY A 100 -16.01 -5.24 -9.04
C GLY A 100 -14.98 -4.23 -9.52
N MET A 101 -14.63 -3.25 -8.68
CA MET A 101 -13.56 -2.29 -8.98
C MET A 101 -12.21 -2.99 -9.10
N LEU A 102 -11.93 -3.95 -8.22
CA LEU A 102 -10.71 -4.75 -8.24
C LEU A 102 -10.59 -5.52 -9.55
N GLU A 103 -11.62 -6.29 -9.92
CA GLU A 103 -11.62 -7.06 -11.18
C GLU A 103 -11.48 -6.15 -12.41
N ALA A 104 -12.17 -5.00 -12.44
CA ALA A 104 -12.08 -4.06 -13.55
C ALA A 104 -10.71 -3.40 -13.65
N ALA A 105 -10.10 -3.06 -12.51
CA ALA A 105 -8.77 -2.46 -12.45
C ALA A 105 -7.68 -3.45 -12.88
N GLU A 106 -7.76 -4.71 -12.46
CA GLU A 106 -6.87 -5.79 -12.91
C GLU A 106 -6.92 -5.92 -14.45
N LYS A 107 -8.11 -6.03 -15.04
CA LYS A 107 -8.26 -6.12 -16.50
C LYS A 107 -7.77 -4.89 -17.24
N LEU A 108 -8.03 -3.69 -16.71
CA LEU A 108 -7.57 -2.44 -17.31
C LEU A 108 -6.03 -2.34 -17.29
N SER A 109 -5.38 -2.95 -16.29
CA SER A 109 -3.91 -2.93 -16.21
C SER A 109 -3.21 -3.68 -17.34
N ASP A 110 -3.91 -4.61 -17.99
CA ASP A 110 -3.43 -5.36 -19.14
C ASP A 110 -3.78 -4.70 -20.50
N ALA A 111 -4.44 -3.54 -20.50
CA ALA A 111 -4.84 -2.85 -21.72
C ALA A 111 -3.62 -2.26 -22.45
N ASN A 112 -3.45 -2.62 -23.73
CA ASN A 112 -2.30 -2.22 -24.54
C ASN A 112 -2.67 -1.36 -25.76
N ASP A 113 -3.95 -1.04 -25.92
CA ASP A 113 -4.46 -0.20 -27.00
C ASP A 113 -5.57 0.73 -26.49
N TYR A 114 -5.82 1.80 -27.25
CA TYR A 114 -6.79 2.85 -26.89
C TYR A 114 -8.20 2.32 -26.68
N GLU A 115 -8.70 1.41 -27.52
CA GLU A 115 -10.09 0.93 -27.45
C GLU A 115 -10.28 0.06 -26.20
N THR A 116 -9.33 -0.84 -25.94
CA THR A 116 -9.32 -1.68 -24.74
C THR A 116 -9.18 -0.84 -23.47
N ALA A 117 -8.29 0.16 -23.47
CA ALA A 117 -8.11 1.05 -22.33
C ALA A 117 -9.37 1.86 -22.05
N LYS A 118 -9.98 2.46 -23.07
CA LYS A 118 -11.22 3.23 -22.93
C LYS A 118 -12.36 2.38 -22.37
N ALA A 119 -12.58 1.20 -22.94
CA ALA A 119 -13.59 0.27 -22.45
C ALA A 119 -13.31 -0.17 -20.99
N GLY A 120 -12.04 -0.38 -20.63
CA GLY A 120 -11.65 -0.72 -19.26
C GLY A 120 -11.89 0.42 -18.26
N VAL A 121 -11.64 1.68 -18.65
CA VAL A 121 -11.94 2.86 -17.82
C VAL A 121 -13.45 2.99 -17.60
N GLU A 122 -14.26 2.84 -18.65
CA GLU A 122 -15.73 2.85 -18.54
C GLU A 122 -16.23 1.71 -17.63
N ALA A 123 -15.65 0.51 -17.74
CA ALA A 123 -15.98 -0.62 -16.89
C ALA A 123 -15.63 -0.36 -15.42
N LEU A 124 -14.47 0.24 -15.14
CA LEU A 124 -14.04 0.59 -13.78
C LEU A 124 -14.94 1.68 -13.18
N GLN A 125 -15.28 2.72 -13.95
CA GLN A 125 -16.24 3.76 -13.53
C GLN A 125 -17.63 3.18 -13.23
N LYS A 126 -18.09 2.22 -14.05
CA LYS A 126 -19.35 1.51 -13.82
C LYS A 126 -19.28 0.67 -12.55
N ALA A 127 -18.18 -0.05 -12.34
CA ALA A 127 -17.96 -0.87 -11.15
C ALA A 127 -17.98 -0.01 -9.88
N ALA A 128 -17.34 1.15 -9.88
CA ALA A 128 -17.32 2.08 -8.75
C ALA A 128 -18.72 2.63 -8.37
N LYS A 129 -19.70 2.55 -9.26
CA LYS A 129 -21.09 2.99 -9.03
C LYS A 129 -22.05 1.83 -8.74
N ALA A 130 -21.60 0.59 -8.92
CA ALA A 130 -22.42 -0.59 -8.80
C ALA A 130 -22.12 -1.31 -7.47
N ASN A 131 -23.15 -1.89 -6.85
CA ASN A 131 -23.00 -2.69 -5.62
C ASN A 131 -23.15 -4.22 -5.84
N PRO A 132 -22.52 -4.87 -6.85
CA PRO A 132 -22.78 -6.29 -7.11
C PRO A 132 -21.82 -7.26 -6.39
N GLY A 133 -20.90 -6.77 -5.53
CA GLY A 133 -19.82 -7.60 -4.97
C GLY A 133 -20.10 -8.19 -3.59
N ASP A 134 -19.61 -9.41 -3.35
CA ASP A 134 -19.50 -10.01 -2.01
C ASP A 134 -18.10 -9.76 -1.45
N ALA A 135 -17.94 -8.70 -0.65
CA ALA A 135 -16.68 -8.33 -0.02
C ALA A 135 -16.23 -9.32 1.08
N THR A 136 -17.08 -10.26 1.52
CA THR A 136 -16.76 -11.17 2.64
C THR A 136 -15.73 -12.24 2.29
N LYS A 137 -15.42 -12.40 1.00
CA LYS A 137 -14.46 -13.38 0.48
C LYS A 137 -13.14 -12.76 0.02
N ILE A 138 -12.96 -11.46 0.22
CA ILE A 138 -11.73 -10.78 -0.14
C ILE A 138 -10.70 -10.99 0.96
N GLU A 139 -9.48 -11.28 0.55
CA GLU A 139 -8.28 -11.36 1.39
C GLU A 139 -7.15 -10.61 0.71
N TRP A 140 -6.15 -10.20 1.49
CA TRP A 140 -4.93 -9.63 0.93
C TRP A 140 -4.22 -10.66 0.05
N LYS A 141 -3.91 -10.26 -1.18
CA LYS A 141 -3.24 -11.08 -2.19
C LYS A 141 -2.59 -10.18 -3.24
N LYS A 142 -1.82 -10.78 -4.15
CA LYS A 142 -1.35 -10.09 -5.36
C LYS A 142 -2.55 -9.69 -6.23
N VAL A 143 -2.74 -8.39 -6.45
CA VAL A 143 -3.83 -7.82 -7.27
C VAL A 143 -3.36 -6.88 -8.36
N ALA A 144 -2.04 -6.74 -8.50
CA ALA A 144 -1.38 -5.95 -9.53
C ALA A 144 0.04 -6.52 -9.73
N SER A 145 0.72 -6.18 -10.82
CA SER A 145 2.12 -6.57 -10.96
C SER A 145 3.03 -5.68 -10.08
N LEU A 146 4.06 -6.29 -9.48
CA LEU A 146 5.03 -5.54 -8.67
C LEU A 146 5.67 -4.39 -9.47
N LYS A 147 6.01 -4.64 -10.74
CA LYS A 147 6.58 -3.65 -11.64
C LYS A 147 5.73 -2.39 -11.74
N GLU A 148 4.44 -2.53 -12.04
CA GLU A 148 3.57 -1.36 -12.24
C GLU A 148 3.30 -0.62 -10.93
N LEU A 149 3.25 -1.33 -9.80
CA LEU A 149 3.19 -0.70 -8.47
C LEU A 149 4.46 0.14 -8.21
N MET A 150 5.65 -0.42 -8.45
CA MET A 150 6.91 0.30 -8.22
C MET A 150 7.10 1.46 -9.21
N LEU A 151 6.58 1.36 -10.44
CA LEU A 151 6.57 2.48 -11.39
C LEU A 151 5.55 3.57 -11.01
N ALA A 152 4.48 3.24 -10.30
CA ALA A 152 3.50 4.20 -9.79
C ALA A 152 4.04 5.00 -8.57
N VAL A 153 4.78 4.35 -7.68
CA VAL A 153 5.28 4.93 -6.41
C VAL A 153 5.99 6.29 -6.58
N PRO A 154 6.94 6.50 -7.52
CA PRO A 154 7.61 7.79 -7.71
C PRO A 154 6.65 8.95 -8.03
N GLY A 155 5.61 8.68 -8.84
CA GLY A 155 4.59 9.66 -9.18
C GLY A 155 3.71 10.03 -7.98
N ILE A 156 3.33 9.04 -7.17
CA ILE A 156 2.58 9.24 -5.94
C ILE A 156 3.41 10.03 -4.93
N ASN A 157 4.67 9.63 -4.73
CA ASN A 157 5.61 10.28 -3.81
C ASN A 157 5.90 11.73 -4.23
N THR A 158 5.98 12.01 -5.53
CA THR A 158 6.14 13.39 -6.03
C THR A 158 4.93 14.27 -5.69
N ASN A 159 3.71 13.75 -5.85
CA ASN A 159 2.50 14.47 -5.46
C ASN A 159 2.42 14.62 -3.93
N LEU A 160 2.85 13.61 -3.17
CA LEU A 160 2.98 13.70 -1.72
C LEU A 160 3.96 14.81 -1.31
N LYS A 161 5.20 14.80 -1.82
CA LYS A 161 6.25 15.83 -1.60
C LYS A 161 5.76 17.24 -1.93
N ARG A 162 4.88 17.38 -2.94
CA ARG A 162 4.29 18.68 -3.31
C ARG A 162 3.33 19.20 -2.24
N ASN A 163 2.48 18.33 -1.69
CA ASN A 163 1.42 18.71 -0.77
C ASN A 163 1.86 18.70 0.71
N VAL A 164 2.83 17.87 1.09
CA VAL A 164 3.30 17.72 2.49
C VAL A 164 3.99 18.97 3.06
N LYS A 165 4.31 19.95 2.19
CA LYS A 165 4.78 21.28 2.61
C LYS A 165 3.70 22.10 3.32
N LEU A 166 2.43 21.69 3.20
CA LEU A 166 1.24 22.29 3.83
C LEU A 166 1.23 23.82 3.75
N ARG A 167 1.49 24.37 2.56
CA ARG A 167 1.44 25.82 2.33
C ARG A 167 0.01 26.35 2.48
N ARG A 168 -0.97 25.51 2.15
CA ARG A 168 -2.40 25.71 2.36
C ARG A 168 -2.94 24.49 3.09
N PRO A 169 -2.77 24.38 4.42
CA PRO A 169 -3.04 23.15 5.16
C PRO A 169 -4.43 22.55 4.90
N LYS A 170 -5.46 23.39 4.75
CA LYS A 170 -6.84 22.94 4.47
C LYS A 170 -7.00 22.22 3.12
N SER A 171 -6.25 22.61 2.09
CA SER A 171 -6.31 21.96 0.77
C SER A 171 -5.20 20.95 0.53
N ASP A 172 -4.04 21.18 1.12
CA ASP A 172 -2.84 20.38 0.90
C ASP A 172 -2.83 19.16 1.83
N GLY A 173 -3.31 19.31 3.07
CA GLY A 173 -3.40 18.25 4.07
C GLY A 173 -4.16 17.02 3.57
N PRO A 174 -5.42 17.17 3.13
CA PRO A 174 -6.19 16.04 2.59
C PRO A 174 -5.53 15.38 1.37
N LYS A 175 -4.89 16.16 0.48
CA LYS A 175 -4.17 15.61 -0.68
C LYS A 175 -2.94 14.81 -0.27
N ALA A 176 -2.13 15.35 0.64
CA ALA A 176 -0.98 14.65 1.19
C ALA A 176 -1.41 13.37 1.93
N ALA A 177 -2.44 13.46 2.78
CA ALA A 177 -2.99 12.31 3.48
C ALA A 177 -3.50 11.22 2.52
N GLY A 178 -4.22 11.61 1.46
CA GLY A 178 -4.65 10.73 0.38
C GLY A 178 -3.49 9.97 -0.25
N HIS A 179 -2.47 10.67 -0.77
CA HIS A 179 -1.31 10.02 -1.39
C HIS A 179 -0.51 9.15 -0.42
N ALA A 180 -0.37 9.57 0.84
CA ALA A 180 0.26 8.76 1.87
C ALA A 180 -0.53 7.48 2.18
N ALA A 181 -1.86 7.53 2.22
CA ALA A 181 -2.70 6.34 2.40
C ALA A 181 -2.55 5.35 1.23
N VAL A 182 -2.42 5.84 -0.01
CA VAL A 182 -2.15 4.98 -1.18
C VAL A 182 -0.78 4.30 -1.05
N LEU A 183 0.26 5.04 -0.67
CA LEU A 183 1.59 4.43 -0.46
C LEU A 183 1.56 3.37 0.65
N ALA A 184 0.84 3.61 1.74
CA ALA A 184 0.68 2.62 2.80
C ALA A 184 -0.07 1.36 2.31
N ALA A 185 -1.12 1.52 1.50
CA ALA A 185 -1.84 0.39 0.91
C ALA A 185 -1.00 -0.37 -0.13
N ILE A 186 -0.20 0.33 -0.96
CA ILE A 186 0.75 -0.31 -1.90
C ILE A 186 1.79 -1.10 -1.12
N ALA A 187 2.32 -0.55 -0.04
CA ALA A 187 3.30 -1.24 0.80
C ALA A 187 2.71 -2.51 1.43
N GLU A 188 1.44 -2.47 1.88
CA GLU A 188 0.72 -3.66 2.35
C GLU A 188 0.55 -4.73 1.27
N ALA A 189 0.02 -4.34 0.11
CA ALA A 189 -0.17 -5.25 -1.02
C ALA A 189 1.17 -5.85 -1.48
N SER A 190 2.24 -5.06 -1.44
CA SER A 190 3.60 -5.46 -1.82
C SER A 190 4.15 -6.59 -0.97
N LEU A 191 3.68 -6.80 0.26
CA LEU A 191 4.09 -7.94 1.08
C LEU A 191 3.89 -9.28 0.35
N TYR A 192 2.88 -9.38 -0.51
CA TYR A 192 2.56 -10.60 -1.24
C TYR A 192 3.43 -10.81 -2.47
N HIS A 193 4.35 -9.89 -2.77
CA HIS A 193 5.20 -9.88 -3.98
C HIS A 193 6.65 -10.33 -3.74
N SER A 194 7.00 -10.90 -2.59
CA SER A 194 8.38 -11.35 -2.30
C SER A 194 8.94 -12.28 -3.40
N ALA A 195 8.11 -13.19 -3.92
CA ALA A 195 8.48 -14.11 -5.01
C ALA A 195 8.69 -13.43 -6.38
N ASP A 196 8.23 -12.19 -6.56
CA ASP A 196 8.36 -11.41 -7.80
C ASP A 196 9.54 -10.44 -7.76
N THR A 197 10.31 -10.43 -6.66
CA THR A 197 11.53 -9.64 -6.53
C THR A 197 12.69 -10.33 -7.24
N ASP A 198 13.77 -9.60 -7.50
CA ASP A 198 15.02 -10.17 -8.04
C ASP A 198 15.75 -11.08 -7.02
N LYS A 199 15.33 -11.07 -5.75
CA LYS A 199 15.93 -11.81 -4.63
C LYS A 199 14.84 -12.49 -3.77
N PRO A 200 14.08 -13.45 -4.33
CA PRO A 200 12.95 -14.05 -3.64
C PRO A 200 13.34 -14.78 -2.34
N GLU A 201 14.59 -15.23 -2.24
CA GLU A 201 15.17 -15.84 -1.02
C GLU A 201 15.30 -14.86 0.16
N LEU A 202 15.19 -13.55 -0.08
CA LEU A 202 15.24 -12.50 0.94
C LEU A 202 13.84 -12.01 1.36
N ALA A 203 12.82 -12.88 1.29
CA ALA A 203 11.44 -12.55 1.63
C ALA A 203 11.26 -11.80 2.96
N LYS A 204 12.02 -12.16 4.01
CA LYS A 204 11.96 -11.46 5.30
C LYS A 204 12.41 -10.00 5.25
N GLU A 205 13.47 -9.70 4.50
CA GLU A 205 13.92 -8.32 4.31
C GLU A 205 12.90 -7.55 3.46
N TRP A 206 12.34 -8.19 2.42
CA TRP A 206 11.26 -7.60 1.63
C TRP A 206 10.06 -7.21 2.51
N PHE A 207 9.60 -8.11 3.39
CA PHE A 207 8.49 -7.82 4.29
C PHE A 207 8.81 -6.66 5.24
N LYS A 208 10.02 -6.64 5.80
CA LYS A 208 10.49 -5.55 6.66
C LYS A 208 10.45 -4.20 5.95
N TYR A 209 10.96 -4.11 4.73
CA TYR A 209 10.96 -2.86 3.97
C TYR A 209 9.56 -2.40 3.57
N CYS A 210 8.69 -3.32 3.18
CA CYS A 210 7.27 -3.03 2.96
C CYS A 210 6.62 -2.46 4.23
N VAL A 211 6.84 -3.08 5.40
CA VAL A 211 6.31 -2.57 6.67
C VAL A 211 6.87 -1.19 7.01
N GLN A 212 8.16 -0.95 6.82
CA GLN A 212 8.77 0.37 7.05
C GLN A 212 8.17 1.46 6.14
N MET A 213 7.94 1.13 4.86
CA MET A 213 7.27 2.05 3.93
C MET A 213 5.82 2.34 4.38
N ARG A 214 5.08 1.31 4.79
CA ARG A 214 3.71 1.46 5.34
C ARG A 214 3.70 2.37 6.56
N GLU A 215 4.61 2.17 7.50
CA GLU A 215 4.72 2.97 8.73
C GLU A 215 5.13 4.42 8.44
N GLY A 216 6.14 4.63 7.59
CA GLY A 216 6.56 5.97 7.16
C GLY A 216 5.42 6.73 6.50
N ALA A 217 4.69 6.08 5.58
CA ALA A 217 3.51 6.66 4.95
C ALA A 217 2.38 6.95 5.94
N THR A 218 2.14 6.05 6.91
CA THR A 218 1.16 6.25 7.99
C THR A 218 1.47 7.49 8.83
N GLN A 219 2.74 7.71 9.17
CA GLN A 219 3.17 8.89 9.92
C GLN A 219 2.89 10.18 9.14
N VAL A 220 3.20 10.20 7.83
CA VAL A 220 2.89 11.34 6.96
C VAL A 220 1.38 11.58 6.89
N ASN A 221 0.59 10.53 6.71
CA ASN A 221 -0.87 10.61 6.65
C ASN A 221 -1.44 11.25 7.93
N ALA A 222 -1.07 10.71 9.10
CA ALA A 222 -1.58 11.19 10.38
C ALA A 222 -1.22 12.65 10.65
N ALA A 223 0.01 13.07 10.31
CA ALA A 223 0.45 14.44 10.46
C ALA A 223 -0.23 15.40 9.48
N ALA A 224 -0.36 15.00 8.20
CA ALA A 224 -1.02 15.79 7.18
C ALA A 224 -2.50 16.03 7.49
N ASN A 225 -3.22 15.02 8.00
CA ASN A 225 -4.61 15.16 8.46
C ASN A 225 -4.74 16.16 9.62
N LYS A 226 -3.72 16.28 10.48
CA LYS A 226 -3.67 17.26 11.58
C LYS A 226 -3.19 18.66 11.15
N GLY A 227 -2.74 18.81 9.90
CA GLY A 227 -2.10 20.04 9.44
C GLY A 227 -0.71 20.29 10.04
N ASP A 228 -0.09 19.26 10.62
CA ASP A 228 1.22 19.35 11.27
C ASP A 228 2.34 19.17 10.24
N LYS A 229 2.88 20.30 9.79
CA LYS A 229 3.92 20.31 8.75
C LYS A 229 5.22 19.66 9.21
N GLU A 230 5.66 19.93 10.44
CA GLU A 230 6.95 19.43 10.91
C GLU A 230 6.90 17.92 11.12
N ALA A 231 5.81 17.41 11.73
CA ALA A 231 5.60 15.97 11.84
C ALA A 231 5.46 15.30 10.47
N ALA A 232 4.79 15.95 9.50
CA ALA A 232 4.63 15.39 8.17
C ALA A 232 5.97 15.33 7.41
N MET A 233 6.82 16.36 7.53
CA MET A 233 8.17 16.36 6.97
C MET A 233 9.09 15.35 7.63
N ALA A 234 8.96 15.13 8.94
CA ALA A 234 9.68 14.05 9.64
C ALA A 234 9.25 12.67 9.15
N GLY A 235 7.93 12.44 8.99
CA GLY A 235 7.40 11.22 8.37
C GLY A 235 7.94 11.01 6.95
N MET A 236 8.06 12.07 6.15
CA MET A 236 8.64 11.98 4.80
C MET A 236 10.09 11.52 4.79
N LYS A 237 10.88 11.88 5.81
CA LYS A 237 12.26 11.41 5.96
C LYS A 237 12.28 9.91 6.22
N ASN A 238 11.42 9.42 7.12
CA ASN A 238 11.31 7.99 7.42
C ASN A 238 10.83 7.19 6.20
N LEU A 239 9.85 7.73 5.48
CA LEU A 239 9.37 7.15 4.23
C LEU A 239 10.48 7.09 3.16
N ALA A 240 11.25 8.18 2.99
CA ALA A 240 12.38 8.19 2.06
C ALA A 240 13.43 7.13 2.43
N GLN A 241 13.80 7.04 3.71
CA GLN A 241 14.73 6.02 4.19
C GLN A 241 14.26 4.60 3.87
N SER A 242 12.96 4.31 4.01
CA SER A 242 12.42 2.99 3.66
C SER A 242 12.56 2.65 2.17
N CYS A 243 12.47 3.65 1.29
CA CYS A 243 12.72 3.47 -0.14
C CYS A 243 14.21 3.20 -0.40
N ASP A 244 15.08 3.96 0.24
CA ASP A 244 16.54 3.85 0.07
C ASP A 244 17.04 2.49 0.56
N ASP A 245 16.64 2.06 1.75
CA ASP A 245 17.02 0.79 2.34
C ASP A 245 16.51 -0.40 1.50
N CYS A 246 15.28 -0.31 0.98
CA CYS A 246 14.73 -1.32 0.07
C CYS A 246 15.53 -1.39 -1.23
N HIS A 247 15.81 -0.25 -1.85
CA HIS A 247 16.53 -0.20 -3.11
C HIS A 247 18.00 -0.62 -2.96
N GLU A 248 18.66 -0.39 -1.82
CA GLU A 248 20.01 -0.89 -1.59
C GLU A 248 20.09 -2.43 -1.71
N VAL A 249 19.03 -3.12 -1.27
CA VAL A 249 18.95 -4.59 -1.31
C VAL A 249 18.36 -5.10 -2.61
N PHE A 250 17.25 -4.53 -3.07
CA PHE A 250 16.43 -5.10 -4.14
C PHE A 250 16.51 -4.34 -5.48
N HIS A 251 17.04 -3.12 -5.52
CA HIS A 251 17.03 -2.31 -6.75
C HIS A 251 18.10 -1.19 -6.78
N ARG A 252 19.38 -1.55 -6.58
CA ARG A 252 20.46 -0.57 -6.35
C ARG A 252 20.63 0.46 -7.48
N GLU A 253 20.37 0.05 -8.73
CA GLU A 253 20.43 0.93 -9.91
C GLU A 253 19.50 2.15 -9.81
N ALA A 254 18.42 2.09 -9.02
CA ALA A 254 17.55 3.24 -8.83
C ALA A 254 18.19 4.36 -7.98
N LEU A 255 19.07 4.01 -7.04
CA LEU A 255 19.78 4.98 -6.20
C LEU A 255 20.81 5.76 -7.03
N GLU A 256 21.54 5.07 -7.90
CA GLU A 256 22.58 5.66 -8.76
C GLU A 256 22.00 6.68 -9.76
N LYS A 257 20.74 6.49 -10.19
CA LYS A 257 20.03 7.43 -11.06
C LYS A 257 19.53 8.68 -10.34
N GLU A 258 19.34 8.63 -9.02
CA GLU A 258 18.95 9.78 -8.22
C GLU A 258 20.15 10.67 -7.90
N ASP A 259 21.31 10.09 -7.57
CA ASP A 259 22.57 10.81 -7.31
C ASP A 259 23.13 11.53 -8.56
N ALA A 260 22.76 11.08 -9.76
CA ALA A 260 23.21 11.65 -11.03
C ALA A 260 22.38 12.88 -11.51
N ARG A 261 21.33 13.28 -10.78
CA ARG A 261 20.42 14.38 -11.13
C ARG A 261 20.59 15.61 -10.24
#